data_AF-A0A6J8CBQ2-F1
#
_entry.id   AF-A0A6J8CBQ2-F1
#
_cell.length_a   1.000
_cell.length_b   1.000
_cell.length_c   1.000
_cell.angle_alpha   90.00
_cell.angle_beta   90.00
_cell.angle_gamma   90.00
#
_symmetry.space_group_name_H-M   'P 1'
#
loop_
_entity.id
_entity.type
_entity.pdbx_description
1 polymer ?
#
loop_
_entity_poly.entity_id
_entity_poly.type
_entity_poly.pdbx_seq_one_letter_code
_entity_poly.pdbx_strand_id
1 'polypeptide(L)'
;MFERTMAAKKTNPDLKILIAIGGWTHGSGPFTAVVDNENDIDTFARHSIDFLRKHNFDGLDLDLEYPRKRRGPPEDKHRFTKFVNILRMKFENEAQSTGRERLLLTAAVASGKGTIDSAYEISKIAADLDFINLMAYDLRGSWEKKTGRNSPLYPRNDETGDERTLNQDMAAKYLIAQGTPKEKLILGIGICSSGMKTAWNDEHQVLYAYSRDQRVGYDNVQSVKIKAKYIKEKGLGGAMFWALDLNDFKGDACNEDVYPLISAVKNELTTKDSPTPIRGVRPQHTTVSPKKSPRPTTTTSRKTRTVKCGMNGKMPCKHGAFYTDTCDKNVFYRCVWGRPVKKHCGRGLVWNPRGFCDYA
;
A
#
# COMPACT_ATOMS: atom_id res chain seq x y z
N MET A 1 -9.35 15.65 -5.97
CA MET A 1 -8.51 14.55 -5.42
C MET A 1 -7.38 14.21 -6.37
N PHE A 2 -7.68 13.88 -7.63
CA PHE A 2 -6.67 13.51 -8.63
C PHE A 2 -5.52 14.53 -8.77
N GLU A 3 -5.81 15.82 -8.88
CA GLU A 3 -4.76 16.86 -8.98
C GLU A 3 -3.79 16.85 -7.78
N ARG A 4 -4.30 16.61 -6.57
CA ARG A 4 -3.46 16.52 -5.36
C ARG A 4 -2.57 15.29 -5.39
N THR A 5 -3.09 14.16 -5.88
CA THR A 5 -2.31 12.93 -6.07
C THR A 5 -1.23 13.13 -7.15
N MET A 6 -1.59 13.73 -8.29
CA MET A 6 -0.65 14.03 -9.38
C MET A 6 0.45 15.02 -8.98
N ALA A 7 0.19 15.92 -8.03
CA ALA A 7 1.21 16.83 -7.50
C ALA A 7 2.42 16.08 -6.90
N ALA A 8 2.27 14.82 -6.48
CA ALA A 8 3.39 14.01 -5.99
C ALA A 8 4.49 13.79 -7.04
N LYS A 9 4.13 13.78 -8.33
CA LYS A 9 5.08 13.68 -9.45
C LYS A 9 6.04 14.89 -9.53
N LYS A 10 5.66 16.04 -8.97
CA LYS A 10 6.55 17.22 -8.90
C LYS A 10 7.71 17.00 -7.92
N THR A 11 7.49 16.16 -6.90
CA THR A 11 8.51 15.80 -5.92
C THR A 11 9.35 14.62 -6.41
N ASN A 12 8.73 13.66 -7.10
CA ASN A 12 9.41 12.52 -7.69
C ASN A 12 8.93 12.32 -9.14
N PRO A 13 9.66 12.83 -10.15
CA PRO A 13 9.28 12.69 -11.56
C PRO A 13 9.20 11.25 -12.05
N ASP A 14 9.92 10.32 -11.42
CA ASP A 14 9.90 8.90 -11.76
C ASP A 14 8.67 8.16 -11.20
N LEU A 15 7.88 8.82 -10.35
CA LEU A 15 6.67 8.23 -9.76
C LEU A 15 5.59 8.02 -10.83
N LYS A 16 5.18 6.76 -11.00
CA LYS A 16 4.00 6.39 -11.77
C LYS A 16 2.77 6.31 -10.88
N ILE A 17 1.64 6.84 -11.36
CA ILE A 17 0.36 6.89 -10.66
C ILE A 17 -0.71 6.34 -11.58
N LEU A 18 -1.32 5.24 -11.18
CA LEU A 18 -2.43 4.60 -11.87
C LEU A 18 -3.75 4.94 -11.15
N ILE A 19 -4.86 4.84 -11.86
CA ILE A 19 -6.20 4.81 -11.26
C ILE A 19 -6.72 3.38 -11.27
N ALA A 20 -7.30 2.93 -10.17
CA ALA A 20 -7.97 1.63 -10.09
C ALA A 20 -9.47 1.75 -10.37
N ILE A 21 -10.03 0.77 -11.06
CA ILE A 21 -11.48 0.62 -11.27
C ILE A 21 -11.97 -0.71 -10.71
N GLY A 22 -13.06 -0.66 -9.95
CA GLY A 22 -13.68 -1.82 -9.32
C GLY A 22 -13.65 -1.71 -7.79
N GLY A 23 -13.09 -2.71 -7.15
CA GLY A 23 -13.07 -2.95 -5.71
C GLY A 23 -14.33 -3.63 -5.19
N TRP A 24 -14.24 -4.16 -3.98
CA TRP A 24 -15.32 -4.89 -3.31
C TRP A 24 -16.68 -4.17 -3.34
N THR A 25 -16.75 -2.86 -3.15
CA THR A 25 -18.06 -2.15 -3.15
C THR A 25 -18.70 -2.07 -4.54
N HIS A 26 -17.89 -2.03 -5.61
CA HIS A 26 -18.38 -1.97 -7.00
C HIS A 26 -19.07 -3.28 -7.41
N GLY A 27 -18.54 -4.41 -6.95
CA GLY A 27 -19.03 -5.74 -7.30
C GLY A 27 -18.85 -6.09 -8.78
N SER A 28 -19.38 -7.24 -9.19
CA SER A 28 -19.12 -7.80 -10.53
C SER A 28 -20.12 -7.36 -11.61
N GLY A 29 -21.32 -6.91 -11.23
CA GLY A 29 -22.41 -6.63 -12.19
C GLY A 29 -22.07 -5.58 -13.27
N PRO A 30 -21.59 -4.39 -12.90
CA PRO A 30 -21.20 -3.38 -13.90
C PRO A 30 -20.06 -3.85 -14.81
N PHE A 31 -19.14 -4.65 -14.27
CA PHE A 31 -18.07 -5.26 -15.07
C PHE A 31 -18.62 -6.25 -16.10
N THR A 32 -19.48 -7.19 -15.66
CA THR A 32 -20.13 -8.15 -16.56
C THR A 32 -20.83 -7.44 -17.71
N ALA A 33 -21.49 -6.30 -17.46
CA ALA A 33 -22.13 -5.51 -18.52
C ALA A 33 -21.13 -4.97 -19.55
N VAL A 34 -19.98 -4.45 -19.11
CA VAL A 34 -18.94 -3.92 -20.01
C VAL A 34 -18.28 -5.01 -20.85
N VAL A 35 -18.06 -6.20 -20.28
CA VAL A 35 -17.34 -7.27 -20.98
C VAL A 35 -18.23 -8.26 -21.72
N ASP A 36 -19.54 -8.04 -21.70
CA ASP A 36 -20.51 -8.89 -22.41
C ASP A 36 -20.36 -8.77 -23.93
N ASN A 37 -19.91 -7.62 -24.43
CA ASN A 37 -19.68 -7.39 -25.85
C ASN A 37 -18.39 -6.62 -26.13
N GLU A 38 -17.82 -6.87 -27.31
CA GLU A 38 -16.52 -6.30 -27.70
C GLU A 38 -16.57 -4.79 -27.99
N ASN A 39 -17.70 -4.29 -28.48
CA ASN A 39 -17.88 -2.86 -28.77
C ASN A 39 -17.88 -2.00 -27.50
N ASP A 40 -18.41 -2.52 -26.41
CA ASP A 40 -18.40 -1.86 -25.10
C ASP A 40 -17.02 -1.93 -24.48
N ILE A 41 -16.29 -3.04 -24.65
CA ILE A 41 -14.86 -3.10 -24.28
C ILE A 41 -14.06 -2.04 -25.06
N ASP A 42 -14.26 -1.93 -26.38
CA ASP A 42 -13.59 -0.92 -27.21
C ASP A 42 -13.92 0.50 -26.74
N THR A 43 -15.20 0.77 -26.50
CA THR A 43 -15.68 2.06 -26.02
C THR A 43 -15.11 2.40 -24.65
N PHE A 44 -15.09 1.43 -23.74
CA PHE A 44 -14.47 1.56 -22.44
C PHE A 44 -12.97 1.87 -22.56
N ALA A 45 -12.25 1.16 -23.44
CA ALA A 45 -10.82 1.36 -23.64
C ALA A 45 -10.52 2.77 -24.18
N ARG A 46 -11.28 3.26 -25.16
CA ARG A 46 -11.14 4.63 -25.70
C ARG A 46 -11.40 5.69 -24.63
N HIS A 47 -12.50 5.58 -23.90
CA HIS A 47 -12.81 6.52 -22.83
C HIS A 47 -11.79 6.46 -21.69
N SER A 48 -11.24 5.28 -21.40
CA SER A 48 -10.17 5.13 -20.42
C SER A 48 -8.92 5.90 -20.85
N ILE A 49 -8.49 5.77 -22.11
CA ILE A 49 -7.36 6.54 -22.64
C ILE A 49 -7.60 8.04 -22.48
N ASP A 50 -8.75 8.55 -22.95
CA ASP A 50 -9.08 9.96 -22.86
C ASP A 50 -9.06 10.47 -21.42
N PHE A 51 -9.67 9.70 -20.51
CA PHE A 51 -9.71 10.02 -19.08
C PHE A 51 -8.31 10.04 -18.45
N LEU A 52 -7.52 8.99 -18.69
CA LEU A 52 -6.18 8.83 -18.13
C LEU A 52 -5.27 9.96 -18.60
N ARG A 53 -5.28 10.26 -19.91
CA ARG A 53 -4.48 11.35 -20.48
C ARG A 53 -4.94 12.71 -19.98
N LYS A 54 -6.25 12.97 -19.90
CA LYS A 54 -6.82 14.23 -19.38
C LYS A 54 -6.40 14.49 -17.93
N HIS A 55 -6.32 13.45 -17.12
CA HIS A 55 -5.99 13.57 -15.69
C HIS A 55 -4.53 13.22 -15.36
N ASN A 56 -3.69 13.04 -16.37
CA ASN A 56 -2.26 12.77 -16.25
C ASN A 56 -1.91 11.50 -15.45
N PHE A 57 -2.77 10.48 -15.50
CA PHE A 57 -2.46 9.13 -15.01
C PHE A 57 -1.51 8.41 -15.96
N ASP A 58 -0.70 7.53 -15.41
CA ASP A 58 0.25 6.70 -16.19
C ASP A 58 -0.32 5.33 -16.54
N GLY A 59 -1.53 4.99 -16.08
CA GLY A 59 -2.14 3.70 -16.37
C GLY A 59 -3.41 3.39 -15.58
N LEU A 60 -3.92 2.20 -15.82
CA LEU A 60 -5.16 1.66 -15.28
C LEU A 60 -4.87 0.37 -14.49
N ASP A 61 -5.43 0.27 -13.29
CA ASP A 61 -5.44 -0.95 -12.49
C ASP A 61 -6.86 -1.54 -12.47
N LEU A 62 -6.97 -2.82 -12.81
CA LEU A 62 -8.23 -3.55 -12.83
C LEU A 62 -8.41 -4.30 -11.52
N ASP A 63 -9.33 -3.82 -10.67
CA ASP A 63 -9.63 -4.41 -9.38
C ASP A 63 -11.02 -5.05 -9.39
N LEU A 64 -11.18 -6.08 -10.22
CA LEU A 64 -12.47 -6.70 -10.44
C LEU A 64 -12.62 -7.87 -9.48
N GLU A 65 -13.54 -7.72 -8.51
CA GLU A 65 -13.69 -8.64 -7.37
C GLU A 65 -15.02 -9.42 -7.38
N TYR A 66 -15.12 -10.58 -8.04
CA TYR A 66 -14.18 -11.16 -9.00
C TYR A 66 -14.96 -11.53 -10.28
N PRO A 67 -14.31 -11.69 -11.45
CA PRO A 67 -14.98 -12.32 -12.59
C PRO A 67 -15.70 -13.60 -12.15
N ARG A 68 -16.94 -13.81 -12.63
CA ARG A 68 -17.83 -14.93 -12.24
C ARG A 68 -18.36 -14.91 -10.79
N LYS A 69 -17.81 -14.10 -9.88
CA LYS A 69 -18.36 -13.98 -8.51
C LYS A 69 -19.58 -13.06 -8.51
N ARG A 70 -20.35 -13.12 -7.42
CA ARG A 70 -21.48 -12.20 -7.16
C ARG A 70 -22.50 -12.13 -8.31
N ARG A 71 -22.85 -13.30 -8.86
CA ARG A 71 -23.80 -13.53 -9.97
C ARG A 71 -23.25 -13.31 -11.39
N GLY A 72 -21.94 -13.13 -11.56
CA GLY A 72 -21.31 -13.16 -12.88
C GLY A 72 -21.38 -14.54 -13.54
N PRO A 73 -21.59 -14.63 -14.86
CA PRO A 73 -21.66 -15.90 -15.58
C PRO A 73 -20.26 -16.56 -15.73
N PRO A 74 -20.16 -17.88 -15.95
CA PRO A 74 -18.87 -18.57 -16.14
C PRO A 74 -17.98 -17.99 -17.25
N GLU A 75 -18.59 -17.43 -18.28
CA GLU A 75 -17.98 -16.79 -19.44
C GLU A 75 -17.13 -15.58 -19.05
N ASP A 76 -17.38 -14.95 -17.89
CA ASP A 76 -16.61 -13.81 -17.39
C ASP A 76 -15.12 -14.13 -17.24
N LYS A 77 -14.75 -15.40 -17.04
CA LYS A 77 -13.35 -15.84 -17.05
C LYS A 77 -12.66 -15.50 -18.38
N HIS A 78 -13.28 -15.85 -19.50
CA HIS A 78 -12.74 -15.63 -20.84
C HIS A 78 -12.92 -14.18 -21.28
N ARG A 79 -14.04 -13.56 -20.88
CA ARG A 79 -14.31 -12.15 -21.16
C ARG A 79 -13.32 -11.23 -20.46
N PHE A 80 -12.91 -11.54 -19.23
CA PHE A 80 -11.86 -10.79 -18.55
C PHE A 80 -10.51 -10.89 -19.29
N THR A 81 -10.15 -12.08 -19.79
CA THR A 81 -8.95 -12.22 -20.64
C THR A 81 -9.03 -11.35 -21.89
N LYS A 82 -10.17 -11.38 -22.60
CA LYS A 82 -10.41 -10.56 -23.79
C LYS A 82 -10.35 -9.06 -23.47
N PHE A 83 -10.91 -8.66 -22.33
CA PHE A 83 -10.91 -7.29 -21.84
C PHE A 83 -9.48 -6.76 -21.61
N VAL A 84 -8.65 -7.54 -20.90
CA VAL A 84 -7.23 -7.21 -20.68
C VAL A 84 -6.49 -7.07 -22.01
N ASN A 85 -6.71 -8.02 -22.94
CA ASN A 85 -6.05 -8.01 -24.25
C ASN A 85 -6.40 -6.76 -25.08
N ILE A 86 -7.69 -6.40 -25.16
CA ILE A 86 -8.13 -5.22 -25.92
C ILE A 86 -7.59 -3.93 -25.28
N LEU A 87 -7.61 -3.81 -23.95
CA LEU A 87 -7.02 -2.66 -23.26
C LEU A 87 -5.53 -2.53 -23.59
N ARG A 88 -4.77 -3.63 -23.52
CA ARG A 88 -3.34 -3.64 -23.87
C ARG A 88 -3.12 -3.18 -25.30
N MET A 89 -3.84 -3.75 -26.25
CA MET A 89 -3.75 -3.38 -27.67
C MET A 89 -4.05 -1.90 -27.90
N LYS A 90 -5.09 -1.35 -27.26
CA LYS A 90 -5.47 0.07 -27.41
C LYS A 90 -4.42 1.00 -26.80
N PHE A 91 -3.83 0.62 -25.66
CA PHE A 91 -2.75 1.40 -25.04
C PHE A 91 -1.48 1.39 -25.91
N GLU A 92 -1.11 0.24 -26.48
CA GLU A 92 0.01 0.14 -27.44
C GLU A 92 -0.22 1.03 -28.68
N ASN A 93 -1.42 0.96 -29.27
CA ASN A 93 -1.75 1.75 -30.47
C ASN A 93 -1.77 3.27 -30.20
N GLU A 94 -2.27 3.70 -29.03
CA GLU A 94 -2.21 5.12 -28.65
C GLU A 94 -0.76 5.58 -28.44
N ALA A 95 0.09 4.77 -27.82
CA ALA A 95 1.49 5.10 -27.62
C ALA A 95 2.22 5.26 -28.96
N GLN A 96 2.01 4.32 -29.89
CA GLN A 96 2.61 4.36 -31.23
C GLN A 96 2.14 5.57 -32.05
N SER A 97 0.83 5.87 -32.01
CA SER A 97 0.26 6.98 -32.80
C SER A 97 0.62 8.36 -32.27
N THR A 98 0.80 8.51 -30.95
CA THR A 98 1.06 9.81 -30.31
C THR A 98 2.53 10.06 -30.00
N GLY A 99 3.37 9.02 -29.99
CA GLY A 99 4.75 9.06 -29.52
C GLY A 99 4.89 9.21 -28.00
N ARG A 100 3.79 9.10 -27.24
CA ARG A 100 3.81 9.16 -25.77
C ARG A 100 4.19 7.81 -25.18
N GLU A 101 4.71 7.83 -23.95
CA GLU A 101 4.89 6.60 -23.17
C GLU A 101 3.55 5.88 -23.00
N ARG A 102 3.55 4.57 -23.26
CA ARG A 102 2.36 3.72 -23.16
C ARG A 102 1.79 3.74 -21.75
N LEU A 103 0.46 3.81 -21.67
CA LEU A 103 -0.26 3.63 -20.42
C LEU A 103 -0.02 2.21 -19.85
N LEU A 104 0.29 2.15 -18.56
CA LEU A 104 0.45 0.90 -17.82
C LEU A 104 -0.92 0.21 -17.65
N LEU A 105 -0.94 -1.11 -17.70
CA LEU A 105 -2.11 -1.92 -17.42
C LEU A 105 -1.79 -2.97 -16.37
N THR A 106 -2.48 -2.93 -15.24
CA THR A 106 -2.27 -3.82 -14.10
C THR A 106 -3.60 -4.40 -13.62
N ALA A 107 -3.53 -5.43 -12.78
CA ALA A 107 -4.73 -5.96 -12.14
C ALA A 107 -4.44 -6.43 -10.72
N ALA A 108 -5.39 -6.20 -9.82
CA ALA A 108 -5.45 -6.84 -8.52
C ALA A 108 -6.16 -8.20 -8.66
N VAL A 109 -5.49 -9.27 -8.24
CA VAL A 109 -6.00 -10.64 -8.39
C VAL A 109 -6.13 -11.35 -7.06
N ALA A 110 -7.09 -12.28 -7.00
CA ALA A 110 -7.36 -13.09 -5.82
C ALA A 110 -6.19 -14.01 -5.45
N SER A 111 -6.11 -14.38 -4.17
CA SER A 111 -5.13 -15.32 -3.62
C SER A 111 -5.67 -16.75 -3.45
N GLY A 112 -6.98 -16.92 -3.32
CA GLY A 112 -7.61 -18.24 -3.13
C GLY A 112 -7.66 -19.06 -4.42
N LYS A 113 -7.10 -20.27 -4.41
CA LYS A 113 -7.05 -21.19 -5.55
C LYS A 113 -8.39 -21.35 -6.28
N GLY A 114 -9.47 -21.59 -5.53
CA GLY A 114 -10.80 -21.78 -6.12
C GLY A 114 -11.31 -20.55 -6.88
N THR A 115 -11.01 -19.33 -6.38
CA THR A 115 -11.34 -18.10 -7.09
C THR A 115 -10.46 -17.95 -8.33
N ILE A 116 -9.15 -18.18 -8.19
CA ILE A 116 -8.19 -18.10 -9.31
C ILE A 116 -8.64 -18.99 -10.47
N ASP A 117 -8.93 -20.26 -10.19
CA ASP A 117 -9.33 -21.25 -11.19
C ASP A 117 -10.64 -20.86 -11.90
N SER A 118 -11.56 -20.27 -11.13
CA SER A 118 -12.88 -19.90 -11.64
C SER A 118 -12.92 -18.59 -12.43
N ALA A 119 -11.97 -17.68 -12.18
CA ALA A 119 -12.05 -16.28 -12.62
C ALA A 119 -10.99 -15.90 -13.66
N TYR A 120 -9.84 -16.59 -13.73
CA TYR A 120 -8.70 -16.10 -14.52
C TYR A 120 -8.08 -17.16 -15.43
N GLU A 121 -7.69 -16.74 -16.64
CA GLU A 121 -6.72 -17.45 -17.49
C GLU A 121 -5.33 -16.84 -17.29
N ILE A 122 -4.69 -17.18 -16.16
CA ILE A 122 -3.49 -16.51 -15.65
C ILE A 122 -2.39 -16.32 -16.70
N SER A 123 -2.02 -17.37 -17.44
CA SER A 123 -0.97 -17.27 -18.47
C SER A 123 -1.29 -16.24 -19.56
N LYS A 124 -2.56 -16.11 -19.95
CA LYS A 124 -2.99 -15.17 -20.98
C LYS A 124 -2.99 -13.73 -20.45
N ILE A 125 -3.59 -13.49 -19.29
CA ILE A 125 -3.61 -12.13 -18.72
C ILE A 125 -2.20 -11.66 -18.33
N ALA A 126 -1.31 -12.55 -17.87
CA ALA A 126 0.06 -12.20 -17.51
C ALA A 126 0.92 -11.78 -18.72
N ALA A 127 0.55 -12.21 -19.94
CA ALA A 127 1.21 -11.77 -21.17
C ALA A 127 0.94 -10.27 -21.43
N ASP A 128 -0.31 -9.84 -21.20
CA ASP A 128 -0.80 -8.50 -21.56
C ASP A 128 -0.65 -7.47 -20.43
N LEU A 129 -0.72 -7.90 -19.17
CA LEU A 129 -0.52 -7.03 -18.00
C LEU A 129 0.96 -6.67 -17.82
N ASP A 130 1.24 -5.42 -17.42
CA ASP A 130 2.59 -4.97 -17.09
C ASP A 130 3.08 -5.59 -15.76
N PHE A 131 2.20 -5.66 -14.77
CA PHE A 131 2.40 -6.43 -13.54
C PHE A 131 1.07 -6.79 -12.88
N ILE A 132 1.10 -7.77 -11.97
CA ILE A 132 -0.04 -8.36 -11.29
C ILE A 132 0.11 -8.12 -9.79
N ASN A 133 -0.87 -7.42 -9.21
CA ASN A 133 -0.97 -7.18 -7.78
C ASN A 133 -1.70 -8.35 -7.13
N LEU A 134 -0.97 -9.29 -6.52
CA LEU A 134 -1.57 -10.41 -5.79
C LEU A 134 -2.11 -9.92 -4.43
N MET A 135 -3.43 -9.98 -4.24
CA MET A 135 -4.08 -9.66 -2.96
C MET A 135 -3.87 -10.77 -1.93
N ALA A 136 -2.63 -10.88 -1.43
CA ALA A 136 -2.18 -11.90 -0.50
C ALA A 136 -2.55 -11.57 0.97
N TYR A 137 -3.76 -11.08 1.18
CA TYR A 137 -4.39 -10.72 2.45
C TYR A 137 -5.87 -11.12 2.38
N ASP A 138 -6.62 -10.91 3.47
CA ASP A 138 -7.99 -11.42 3.66
C ASP A 138 -8.08 -12.94 3.50
N LEU A 139 -6.97 -13.64 3.82
CA LEU A 139 -6.89 -15.09 3.72
C LEU A 139 -7.71 -15.78 4.81
N ARG A 140 -7.90 -15.10 5.95
CA ARG A 140 -8.72 -15.52 7.09
C ARG A 140 -9.42 -14.30 7.67
N GLY A 141 -10.61 -14.47 8.24
CA GLY A 141 -11.37 -13.32 8.75
C GLY A 141 -12.62 -13.70 9.54
N SER A 142 -13.44 -12.70 9.85
CA SER A 142 -14.61 -12.83 10.72
C SER A 142 -15.73 -13.71 10.15
N TRP A 143 -15.66 -14.08 8.88
CA TRP A 143 -16.57 -15.03 8.23
C TRP A 143 -16.29 -16.50 8.60
N GLU A 144 -15.17 -16.79 9.25
CA GLU A 144 -14.84 -18.13 9.74
C GLU A 144 -15.24 -18.34 11.20
N LYS A 145 -15.45 -19.60 11.60
CA LYS A 145 -15.74 -19.97 13.00
C LYS A 145 -14.49 -20.04 13.89
N LYS A 146 -13.30 -20.00 13.29
CA LYS A 146 -12.00 -20.08 13.98
C LYS A 146 -11.19 -18.83 13.70
N THR A 147 -10.46 -18.35 14.69
CA THR A 147 -9.53 -17.23 14.49
C THR A 147 -8.38 -17.65 13.56
N GLY A 148 -8.20 -16.91 12.47
CA GLY A 148 -7.07 -17.06 11.56
C GLY A 148 -6.25 -15.77 11.44
N ARG A 149 -5.15 -15.82 10.67
CA ARG A 149 -4.30 -14.66 10.40
C ARG A 149 -4.68 -14.06 9.06
N ASN A 150 -4.69 -12.73 8.95
CA ASN A 150 -5.08 -12.05 7.72
C ASN A 150 -4.19 -12.42 6.51
N SER A 151 -2.89 -12.51 6.74
CA SER A 151 -1.87 -12.57 5.68
C SER A 151 -0.69 -13.51 6.04
N PRO A 152 -0.91 -14.77 6.47
CA PRO A 152 0.17 -15.68 6.86
C PRO A 152 1.08 -15.99 5.66
N LEU A 153 2.41 -15.95 5.87
CA LEU A 153 3.36 -16.24 4.79
C LEU A 153 3.36 -17.73 4.42
N TYR A 154 3.36 -18.59 5.44
CA TYR A 154 3.35 -20.06 5.33
C TYR A 154 2.17 -20.63 6.13
N PRO A 155 1.77 -21.90 5.90
CA PRO A 155 0.77 -22.57 6.73
C PRO A 155 1.36 -23.07 8.05
N ARG A 156 0.49 -23.34 9.03
CA ARG A 156 0.87 -24.07 10.25
C ARG A 156 0.96 -25.57 10.04
N ASN A 157 1.68 -26.24 10.93
CA ASN A 157 1.79 -27.69 10.95
C ASN A 157 0.46 -28.38 11.28
N ASP A 158 -0.41 -27.75 12.07
CA ASP A 158 -1.74 -28.26 12.43
C ASP A 158 -2.82 -27.97 11.38
N GLU A 159 -2.51 -27.23 10.31
CA GLU A 159 -3.45 -26.92 9.24
C GLU A 159 -3.53 -28.05 8.20
N THR A 160 -4.77 -28.43 7.89
CA THR A 160 -5.10 -29.55 6.99
C THR A 160 -6.05 -29.11 5.88
N GLY A 161 -6.05 -29.84 4.77
CA GLY A 161 -6.94 -29.55 3.63
C GLY A 161 -6.77 -28.13 3.09
N ASP A 162 -7.88 -27.46 2.81
CA ASP A 162 -7.92 -26.12 2.21
C ASP A 162 -7.23 -25.07 3.08
N GLU A 163 -7.23 -25.22 4.42
CA GLU A 163 -6.58 -24.27 5.33
C GLU A 163 -5.08 -24.14 5.03
N ARG A 164 -4.43 -25.25 4.65
CA ARG A 164 -3.01 -25.29 4.31
C ARG A 164 -2.69 -24.52 3.02
N THR A 165 -3.69 -24.20 2.21
CA THR A 165 -3.54 -23.46 0.95
C THR A 165 -3.71 -21.95 1.11
N LEU A 166 -4.28 -21.49 2.23
CA LEU A 166 -4.61 -20.07 2.49
C LEU A 166 -3.41 -19.33 3.10
N ASN A 167 -2.31 -19.25 2.36
CA ASN A 167 -1.11 -18.48 2.72
C ASN A 167 -0.46 -17.84 1.48
N GLN A 168 0.38 -16.84 1.72
CA GLN A 168 1.01 -16.03 0.66
C GLN A 168 1.95 -16.87 -0.22
N ASP A 169 2.71 -17.81 0.36
CA ASP A 169 3.63 -18.69 -0.39
C ASP A 169 2.87 -19.58 -1.38
N MET A 170 1.78 -20.22 -0.94
CA MET A 170 0.92 -21.04 -1.79
C MET A 170 0.29 -20.22 -2.92
N ALA A 171 -0.28 -19.05 -2.61
CA ALA A 171 -0.90 -18.20 -3.62
C ALA A 171 0.11 -17.72 -4.68
N ALA A 172 1.29 -17.28 -4.27
CA ALA A 172 2.35 -16.84 -5.17
C ALA A 172 2.87 -17.99 -6.05
N LYS A 173 3.19 -19.14 -5.45
CA LYS A 173 3.62 -20.34 -6.19
C LYS A 173 2.56 -20.80 -7.17
N TYR A 174 1.28 -20.72 -6.80
CA TYR A 174 0.19 -21.12 -7.67
C TYR A 174 0.09 -20.23 -8.91
N LEU A 175 0.11 -18.89 -8.76
CA LEU A 175 0.08 -17.98 -9.91
C LEU A 175 1.29 -18.15 -10.83
N ILE A 176 2.48 -18.40 -10.28
CA ILE A 176 3.69 -18.71 -11.06
C ILE A 176 3.50 -20.00 -11.84
N ALA A 177 3.01 -21.07 -11.19
CA ALA A 177 2.73 -22.35 -11.83
C ALA A 177 1.66 -22.25 -12.93
N GLN A 178 0.74 -21.29 -12.82
CA GLN A 178 -0.28 -21.00 -13.83
C GLN A 178 0.21 -20.07 -14.96
N GLY A 179 1.50 -19.67 -14.95
CA GLY A 179 2.14 -18.95 -16.06
C GLY A 179 2.46 -17.48 -15.80
N THR A 180 2.40 -16.99 -14.56
CA THR A 180 2.83 -15.62 -14.24
C THR A 180 4.36 -15.52 -14.23
N PRO A 181 5.00 -14.65 -15.05
CA PRO A 181 6.41 -14.33 -14.90
C PRO A 181 6.68 -13.74 -13.51
N LYS A 182 7.73 -14.20 -12.83
CA LYS A 182 7.97 -13.87 -11.42
C LYS A 182 8.19 -12.37 -11.22
N GLU A 183 8.90 -11.75 -12.15
CA GLU A 183 9.18 -10.31 -12.22
C GLU A 183 7.93 -9.45 -12.43
N LYS A 184 6.82 -10.04 -12.91
CA LYS A 184 5.52 -9.37 -13.00
C LYS A 184 4.64 -9.58 -11.77
N LEU A 185 4.99 -10.49 -10.86
CA LEU A 185 4.19 -10.79 -9.67
C LEU A 185 4.57 -9.87 -8.51
N ILE A 186 3.63 -9.03 -8.09
CA ILE A 186 3.79 -8.09 -6.98
C ILE A 186 3.02 -8.62 -5.76
N LEU A 187 3.71 -8.89 -4.66
CA LEU A 187 3.11 -9.50 -3.48
C LEU A 187 2.38 -8.48 -2.60
N GLY A 188 1.08 -8.65 -2.38
CA GLY A 188 0.28 -7.82 -1.48
C GLY A 188 0.61 -8.02 0.00
N ILE A 189 0.72 -6.91 0.72
CA ILE A 189 0.94 -6.85 2.17
C ILE A 189 -0.19 -6.03 2.79
N GLY A 190 -1.00 -6.67 3.63
CA GLY A 190 -2.06 -6.00 4.39
C GLY A 190 -1.48 -5.29 5.61
N ILE A 191 -1.79 -4.01 5.80
CA ILE A 191 -1.26 -3.19 6.90
C ILE A 191 -2.32 -3.01 7.99
N CYS A 192 -1.97 -3.23 9.27
CA CYS A 192 -2.78 -2.80 10.41
C CYS A 192 -1.89 -2.43 11.61
N SER A 193 -2.24 -1.34 12.30
CA SER A 193 -1.49 -0.75 13.43
C SER A 193 -2.11 -1.07 14.80
N SER A 194 -1.29 -0.88 15.85
CA SER A 194 -1.36 -1.57 17.14
C SER A 194 -2.21 -0.92 18.24
N GLY A 195 -2.60 -1.74 19.23
CA GLY A 195 -3.11 -1.32 20.55
C GLY A 195 -3.34 -2.47 21.54
N MET A 196 -2.80 -3.66 21.28
CA MET A 196 -3.13 -4.92 21.97
C MET A 196 -1.86 -5.69 22.35
N LYS A 197 -1.93 -6.61 23.32
CA LYS A 197 -0.80 -7.49 23.66
C LYS A 197 -0.48 -8.38 22.46
N THR A 198 0.80 -8.51 22.12
CA THR A 198 1.24 -9.16 20.90
C THR A 198 1.87 -10.52 21.17
N ALA A 199 1.67 -11.48 20.29
CA ALA A 199 2.38 -12.76 20.29
C ALA A 199 2.84 -13.10 18.87
N TRP A 200 4.10 -13.53 18.75
CA TRP A 200 4.70 -13.97 17.51
C TRP A 200 4.28 -15.41 17.19
N ASN A 201 4.09 -15.73 15.91
CA ASN A 201 3.89 -17.09 15.45
C ASN A 201 5.00 -17.46 14.46
N ASP A 202 5.87 -18.38 14.87
CA ASP A 202 7.02 -18.83 14.08
C ASP A 202 6.63 -19.60 12.82
N GLU A 203 5.47 -20.24 12.76
CA GLU A 203 5.08 -21.01 11.58
C GLU A 203 4.55 -20.10 10.48
N HIS A 204 3.65 -19.18 10.82
CA HIS A 204 3.07 -18.22 9.88
C HIS A 204 3.98 -17.03 9.56
N GLN A 205 5.04 -16.81 10.35
CA GLN A 205 5.94 -15.65 10.26
C GLN A 205 5.20 -14.29 10.36
N VAL A 206 4.12 -14.25 11.15
CA VAL A 206 3.31 -13.04 11.42
C VAL A 206 2.96 -12.95 12.90
N LEU A 207 2.63 -11.74 13.36
CA LEU A 207 2.09 -11.52 14.70
C LEU A 207 0.58 -11.68 14.76
N TYR A 208 0.11 -11.90 15.99
CA TYR A 208 -1.27 -11.61 16.35
C TYR A 208 -1.32 -10.79 17.64
N ALA A 209 -2.33 -9.94 17.73
CA ALA A 209 -2.66 -9.10 18.87
C ALA A 209 -3.87 -9.71 19.60
N TYR A 210 -3.90 -9.66 20.93
CA TYR A 210 -5.04 -10.09 21.73
C TYR A 210 -5.28 -9.15 22.93
N SER A 211 -6.56 -8.97 23.30
CA SER A 211 -6.99 -8.26 24.50
C SER A 211 -8.33 -8.83 24.95
N ARG A 212 -8.37 -9.47 26.12
CA ARG A 212 -9.53 -10.25 26.60
C ARG A 212 -9.97 -11.29 25.55
N ASP A 213 -11.17 -11.15 25.00
CA ASP A 213 -11.78 -11.98 23.97
C ASP A 213 -11.48 -11.52 22.54
N GLN A 214 -10.84 -10.36 22.37
CA GLN A 214 -10.48 -9.81 21.06
C GLN A 214 -9.18 -10.40 20.54
N ARG A 215 -9.14 -10.80 19.26
CA ARG A 215 -7.95 -11.29 18.56
C ARG A 215 -7.85 -10.67 17.17
N VAL A 216 -6.65 -10.20 16.79
CA VAL A 216 -6.38 -9.56 15.50
C VAL A 216 -5.08 -10.12 14.93
N GLY A 217 -5.11 -10.71 13.73
CA GLY A 217 -3.89 -11.04 12.98
C GLY A 217 -3.44 -9.83 12.16
N TYR A 218 -2.19 -9.40 12.31
CA TYR A 218 -1.67 -8.22 11.60
C TYR A 218 -0.18 -8.37 11.24
N ASP A 219 0.28 -7.51 10.32
CA ASP A 219 1.69 -7.39 9.95
C ASP A 219 2.38 -6.26 10.72
N ASN A 220 3.60 -6.51 11.19
CA ASN A 220 4.46 -5.50 11.82
C ASN A 220 5.79 -5.36 11.07
N VAL A 221 6.70 -4.50 11.55
CA VAL A 221 8.01 -4.27 10.93
C VAL A 221 8.81 -5.58 10.72
N GLN A 222 8.72 -6.52 11.66
CA GLN A 222 9.41 -7.81 11.54
C GLN A 222 8.81 -8.67 10.43
N SER A 223 7.48 -8.87 10.41
CA SER A 223 6.83 -9.72 9.41
C SER A 223 6.96 -9.15 8.01
N VAL A 224 6.84 -7.83 7.83
CA VAL A 224 7.00 -7.21 6.50
C VAL A 224 8.44 -7.30 5.99
N LYS A 225 9.45 -7.25 6.86
CA LYS A 225 10.85 -7.52 6.48
C LYS A 225 11.05 -8.96 6.03
N ILE A 226 10.44 -9.93 6.71
CA ILE A 226 10.48 -11.34 6.31
C ILE A 226 9.83 -11.51 4.93
N LYS A 227 8.68 -10.89 4.70
CA LYS A 227 8.00 -10.90 3.39
C LYS A 227 8.84 -10.22 2.30
N ALA A 228 9.52 -9.12 2.60
CA ALA A 228 10.44 -8.48 1.66
C ALA A 228 11.65 -9.38 1.31
N LYS A 229 12.20 -10.11 2.29
CA LYS A 229 13.24 -11.13 2.02
C LYS A 229 12.71 -12.27 1.18
N TYR A 230 11.50 -12.74 1.44
CA TYR A 230 10.82 -13.74 0.63
C TYR A 230 10.64 -13.27 -0.82
N ILE A 231 10.21 -12.03 -1.05
CA ILE A 231 10.10 -11.42 -2.39
C ILE A 231 11.44 -11.50 -3.12
N LYS A 232 12.55 -11.10 -2.47
CA LYS A 232 13.91 -11.22 -3.05
C LYS A 232 14.30 -12.67 -3.34
N GLU A 233 14.10 -13.56 -2.37
CA GLU A 233 14.48 -14.98 -2.48
C GLU A 233 13.74 -15.68 -3.62
N LYS A 234 12.45 -15.39 -3.80
CA LYS A 234 11.64 -15.98 -4.86
C LYS A 234 11.79 -15.28 -6.21
N GLY A 235 12.46 -14.13 -6.25
CA GLY A 235 12.64 -13.32 -7.46
C GLY A 235 11.34 -12.67 -7.93
N LEU A 236 10.47 -12.27 -7.01
CA LEU A 236 9.21 -11.59 -7.34
C LEU A 236 9.46 -10.13 -7.72
N GLY A 237 8.55 -9.53 -8.48
CA GLY A 237 8.68 -8.17 -9.02
C GLY A 237 8.63 -7.04 -7.99
N GLY A 238 8.05 -7.29 -6.81
CA GLY A 238 7.99 -6.28 -5.74
C GLY A 238 6.91 -6.54 -4.69
N ALA A 239 6.58 -5.50 -3.93
CA ALA A 239 5.53 -5.50 -2.92
C ALA A 239 4.44 -4.47 -3.26
N MET A 240 3.18 -4.85 -3.01
CA MET A 240 2.01 -3.98 -3.07
C MET A 240 1.45 -3.82 -1.65
N PHE A 241 0.94 -2.64 -1.32
CA PHE A 241 0.40 -2.36 0.01
C PHE A 241 -1.06 -1.96 -0.06
N TRP A 242 -1.88 -2.64 0.74
CA TRP A 242 -3.23 -2.22 1.03
C TRP A 242 -3.30 -1.80 2.52
N ALA A 243 -3.26 -0.51 2.85
CA ALA A 243 -3.12 0.67 1.98
C ALA A 243 -2.22 1.74 2.62
N LEU A 244 -1.85 2.79 1.87
CA LEU A 244 -1.02 3.89 2.38
C LEU A 244 -1.60 4.52 3.65
N ASP A 245 -2.91 4.77 3.68
CA ASP A 245 -3.63 5.42 4.77
C ASP A 245 -3.85 4.53 6.00
N LEU A 246 -3.61 3.22 5.89
CA LEU A 246 -3.65 2.27 7.00
C LEU A 246 -2.29 2.13 7.70
N ASN A 247 -1.21 2.59 7.07
CA ASN A 247 0.08 2.64 7.73
C ASN A 247 0.15 3.82 8.70
N ASP A 248 1.08 3.81 9.66
CA ASP A 248 1.28 4.95 10.58
C ASP A 248 1.93 6.12 9.81
N PHE A 249 1.11 6.79 8.99
CA PHE A 249 1.52 7.86 8.09
C PHE A 249 1.85 9.16 8.82
N LYS A 250 1.59 9.23 10.13
CA LYS A 250 1.92 10.36 11.01
C LYS A 250 3.09 10.03 11.96
N GLY A 251 3.40 8.76 12.18
CA GLY A 251 4.40 8.30 13.15
C GLY A 251 3.93 8.46 14.60
N ASP A 252 2.63 8.61 14.83
CA ASP A 252 2.05 8.93 16.15
C ASP A 252 1.26 7.78 16.76
N ALA A 253 0.97 6.72 16.00
CA ALA A 253 0.19 5.57 16.47
C ALA A 253 1.09 4.46 17.06
N CYS A 254 2.26 4.23 16.46
CA CYS A 254 3.16 3.13 16.80
C CYS A 254 4.39 3.57 17.61
N ASN A 255 4.58 4.88 17.86
CA ASN A 255 5.84 5.46 18.33
C ASN A 255 7.05 5.04 17.46
N GLU A 256 6.81 4.91 16.15
CA GLU A 256 7.81 4.59 15.12
C GLU A 256 7.93 5.76 14.13
N ASP A 257 8.84 5.65 13.15
CA ASP A 257 8.95 6.62 12.05
C ASP A 257 7.69 6.64 11.18
N VAL A 258 7.51 7.72 10.40
CA VAL A 258 6.43 7.87 9.41
C VAL A 258 6.50 6.75 8.36
N TYR A 259 5.37 6.08 8.11
CA TYR A 259 5.25 4.91 7.23
C TYR A 259 6.22 3.76 7.59
N PRO A 260 6.18 3.21 8.81
CA PRO A 260 7.25 2.33 9.27
C PRO A 260 7.28 0.99 8.54
N LEU A 261 6.13 0.44 8.16
CA LEU A 261 6.04 -0.84 7.45
C LEU A 261 6.51 -0.72 6.00
N ILE A 262 6.01 0.30 5.29
CA ILE A 262 6.41 0.56 3.90
C ILE A 262 7.90 0.90 3.84
N SER A 263 8.40 1.72 4.78
CA SER A 263 9.83 2.05 4.87
C SER A 263 10.69 0.81 5.12
N ALA A 264 10.25 -0.10 6.00
CA ALA A 264 10.96 -1.34 6.28
C ALA A 264 11.10 -2.23 5.04
N VAL A 265 10.01 -2.39 4.28
CA VAL A 265 10.03 -3.15 3.02
C VAL A 265 10.87 -2.45 1.96
N LYS A 266 10.71 -1.14 1.77
CA LYS A 266 11.50 -0.36 0.81
C LYS A 266 13.00 -0.51 1.06
N ASN A 267 13.41 -0.42 2.32
CA ASN A 267 14.82 -0.56 2.68
C ASN A 267 15.32 -1.99 2.38
N GLU A 268 14.55 -3.01 2.73
CA GLU A 268 14.93 -4.41 2.48
C GLU A 268 14.96 -4.75 0.98
N LEU A 269 14.07 -4.19 0.16
CA LEU A 269 14.07 -4.43 -1.29
C LEU A 269 15.15 -3.64 -2.05
N THR A 270 15.63 -2.52 -1.50
CA THR A 270 16.66 -1.68 -2.17
C THR A 270 18.08 -1.94 -1.70
N THR A 271 18.30 -2.68 -0.61
CA THR A 271 19.63 -3.14 -0.21
C THR A 271 20.22 -4.09 -1.24
N LYS A 272 21.49 -3.88 -1.62
CA LYS A 272 22.22 -4.70 -2.60
C LYS A 272 22.63 -6.09 -2.08
N ASP A 273 22.37 -6.39 -0.82
CA ASP A 273 22.77 -7.65 -0.21
C ASP A 273 21.95 -8.82 -0.76
N SER A 274 22.63 -9.88 -1.19
CA SER A 274 22.02 -11.14 -1.59
C SER A 274 21.18 -11.73 -0.46
N PRO A 275 20.01 -12.33 -0.74
CA PRO A 275 19.16 -12.89 0.31
C PRO A 275 19.91 -13.96 1.09
N THR A 276 20.13 -13.73 2.38
CA THR A 276 20.55 -14.79 3.30
C THR A 276 19.38 -15.77 3.44
N PRO A 277 19.58 -17.09 3.29
CA PRO A 277 18.50 -18.06 3.42
C PRO A 277 17.77 -17.91 4.75
N ILE A 278 16.43 -17.87 4.73
CA ILE A 278 15.59 -17.85 5.92
C ILE A 278 15.76 -19.19 6.65
N ARG A 279 16.68 -19.27 7.62
CA ARG A 279 16.84 -20.45 8.49
C ARG A 279 15.70 -20.49 9.51
N GLY A 280 14.93 -21.58 9.50
CA GLY A 280 13.93 -21.88 10.53
C GLY A 280 14.58 -21.90 11.93
N VAL A 281 13.96 -21.19 12.87
CA VAL A 281 14.45 -21.05 14.24
C VAL A 281 14.01 -22.26 15.07
N ARG A 282 14.97 -22.97 15.70
CA ARG A 282 14.76 -23.89 16.84
C ARG A 282 15.75 -23.49 17.97
N PRO A 283 15.40 -23.61 19.28
CA PRO A 283 15.77 -22.61 20.30
C PRO A 283 17.07 -22.86 21.11
N GLN A 284 17.65 -21.72 21.50
CA GLN A 284 18.53 -21.33 22.64
C GLN A 284 19.83 -22.08 22.97
N HIS A 285 20.93 -21.30 23.10
CA HIS A 285 21.75 -21.22 24.33
C HIS A 285 22.50 -19.87 24.42
N THR A 286 22.62 -19.36 25.64
CA THR A 286 23.14 -18.07 26.13
C THR A 286 24.66 -17.91 26.10
N THR A 287 25.20 -16.72 25.78
CA THR A 287 26.24 -16.01 26.61
C THR A 287 26.58 -14.57 26.14
N VAL A 288 26.42 -13.62 27.08
CA VAL A 288 27.11 -12.35 27.46
C VAL A 288 27.83 -11.44 26.42
N SER A 289 27.56 -10.12 26.57
CA SER A 289 28.12 -8.92 25.87
C SER A 289 29.58 -8.54 26.21
N PRO A 290 30.17 -7.55 25.49
CA PRO A 290 30.50 -6.26 26.14
C PRO A 290 30.28 -4.96 25.31
N LYS A 291 30.48 -3.81 25.98
CA LYS A 291 30.04 -2.40 25.74
C LYS A 291 30.81 -1.51 24.72
N LYS A 292 30.03 -0.58 24.13
CA LYS A 292 30.18 0.84 23.63
C LYS A 292 31.53 1.61 23.57
N SER A 293 31.66 2.50 22.57
CA SER A 293 31.91 3.98 22.69
C SER A 293 31.71 4.77 21.36
N PRO A 294 31.49 6.12 21.32
CA PRO A 294 30.80 6.88 20.25
C PRO A 294 31.65 7.93 19.48
N ARG A 295 31.04 8.69 18.52
CA ARG A 295 31.18 10.17 18.20
C ARG A 295 30.84 10.51 16.71
N PRO A 296 30.57 11.76 16.25
CA PRO A 296 29.88 12.97 16.80
C PRO A 296 28.64 13.45 15.99
N THR A 297 27.91 14.41 16.55
CA THR A 297 26.74 15.13 16.00
C THR A 297 27.12 16.55 15.54
N THR A 298 26.45 17.07 14.50
CA THR A 298 26.50 18.51 14.12
C THR A 298 25.09 19.09 14.10
N THR A 299 24.90 20.26 14.74
CA THR A 299 23.61 20.94 14.94
C THR A 299 23.55 22.23 14.12
N THR A 300 22.42 22.51 13.48
CA THR A 300 22.14 23.83 12.85
C THR A 300 20.86 24.42 13.43
N SER A 301 20.96 25.61 14.04
CA SER A 301 19.84 26.30 14.70
C SER A 301 19.05 27.16 13.70
N ARG A 302 17.72 27.14 13.79
CA ARG A 302 16.80 27.93 12.94
C ARG A 302 16.15 29.02 13.78
N LYS A 303 16.39 30.29 13.43
CA LYS A 303 15.87 31.47 14.15
C LYS A 303 14.33 31.53 14.12
N THR A 304 13.75 31.82 15.28
CA THR A 304 12.31 32.00 15.51
C THR A 304 11.81 33.36 15.01
N ARG A 305 10.62 33.42 14.38
CA ARG A 305 9.97 34.66 13.93
C ARG A 305 8.77 34.98 14.82
N THR A 306 8.74 36.19 15.39
CA THR A 306 7.75 36.65 16.39
C THR A 306 6.90 37.82 15.86
N VAL A 307 5.68 37.99 16.36
CA VAL A 307 4.76 39.09 16.02
C VAL A 307 4.22 39.75 17.30
N LYS A 308 4.10 41.08 17.30
CA LYS A 308 3.51 41.85 18.43
C LYS A 308 1.98 41.73 18.48
N CYS A 309 1.42 41.79 19.69
CA CYS A 309 -0.02 41.76 19.98
C CYS A 309 -0.83 42.77 19.19
N GLY A 310 -2.08 42.39 18.87
CA GLY A 310 -3.12 43.31 18.43
C GLY A 310 -3.13 43.62 16.93
N MET A 311 -2.23 43.03 16.14
CA MET A 311 -2.23 43.21 14.69
C MET A 311 -3.23 42.27 14.02
N ASN A 312 -4.45 42.76 13.79
CA ASN A 312 -5.49 42.08 13.01
C ASN A 312 -5.08 41.94 11.53
N GLY A 313 -4.30 40.90 11.20
CA GLY A 313 -4.17 40.37 9.84
C GLY A 313 -3.40 41.21 8.81
N LYS A 314 -2.76 42.32 9.19
CA LYS A 314 -2.15 43.30 8.25
C LYS A 314 -0.66 43.13 7.94
N MET A 315 -0.01 42.02 8.34
CA MET A 315 1.40 41.79 7.98
C MET A 315 1.52 40.83 6.79
N PRO A 316 2.16 41.21 5.67
CA PRO A 316 2.49 40.26 4.61
C PRO A 316 3.43 39.18 5.15
N CYS A 317 3.05 37.92 4.98
CA CYS A 317 3.79 36.77 5.51
C CYS A 317 4.06 35.72 4.42
N LYS A 318 5.10 34.90 4.59
CA LYS A 318 5.38 33.79 3.66
C LYS A 318 4.39 32.65 3.87
N HIS A 319 3.67 32.23 2.83
CA HIS A 319 2.71 31.13 2.90
C HIS A 319 3.33 29.87 3.52
N GLY A 320 2.62 29.26 4.47
CA GLY A 320 3.06 28.07 5.19
C GLY A 320 3.98 28.33 6.39
N ALA A 321 4.49 29.56 6.57
CA ALA A 321 5.29 29.90 7.75
C ALA A 321 4.41 30.14 8.99
N PHE A 322 4.98 29.84 10.16
CA PHE A 322 4.38 30.08 11.46
C PHE A 322 5.05 31.24 12.18
N TYR A 323 4.26 31.98 12.97
CA TYR A 323 4.74 33.10 13.75
C TYR A 323 4.15 33.05 15.16
N THR A 324 5.00 33.36 16.14
CA THR A 324 4.64 33.30 17.56
C THR A 324 4.02 34.63 17.99
N ASP A 325 2.88 34.58 18.67
CA ASP A 325 2.31 35.76 19.34
C ASP A 325 3.13 36.06 20.60
N THR A 326 3.53 37.32 20.80
CA THR A 326 4.37 37.69 21.95
C THR A 326 3.58 37.96 23.23
N CYS A 327 2.24 37.99 23.19
CA CYS A 327 1.41 38.41 24.32
C CYS A 327 0.44 37.33 24.80
N ASP A 328 0.10 36.37 23.96
CA ASP A 328 -0.61 35.17 24.39
C ASP A 328 0.16 33.91 23.95
N LYS A 329 0.70 33.20 24.93
CA LYS A 329 1.48 31.97 24.69
C LYS A 329 0.61 30.85 24.11
N ASN A 330 -0.71 30.87 24.25
CA ASN A 330 -1.60 29.91 23.59
C ASN A 330 -1.83 30.25 22.11
N VAL A 331 -1.45 31.44 21.65
CA VAL A 331 -1.76 31.93 20.31
C VAL A 331 -0.56 31.86 19.37
N PHE A 332 -0.84 31.50 18.12
CA PHE A 332 0.13 31.60 17.03
C PHE A 332 -0.56 31.93 15.71
N TYR A 333 0.23 32.28 14.70
CA TYR A 333 -0.27 32.62 13.37
C TYR A 333 0.29 31.66 12.34
N ARG A 334 -0.58 31.17 11.44
CA ARG A 334 -0.17 30.46 10.21
C ARG A 334 -0.48 31.31 9.00
N CYS A 335 0.51 31.49 8.14
CA CYS A 335 0.33 32.31 6.95
C CYS A 335 -0.35 31.55 5.81
N VAL A 336 -1.47 32.09 5.31
CA VAL A 336 -2.24 31.56 4.19
C VAL A 336 -2.28 32.62 3.09
N TRP A 337 -1.64 32.35 1.94
CA TRP A 337 -1.59 33.26 0.78
C TRP A 337 -1.20 34.71 1.11
N GLY A 338 -0.14 34.91 1.89
CA GLY A 338 0.31 36.25 2.26
C GLY A 338 -0.38 36.84 3.49
N ARG A 339 -1.44 36.21 4.02
CA ARG A 339 -2.23 36.71 5.15
C ARG A 339 -2.05 35.83 6.40
N PRO A 340 -1.71 36.42 7.56
CA PRO A 340 -1.54 35.66 8.79
C PRO A 340 -2.90 35.36 9.40
N VAL A 341 -3.17 34.06 9.62
CA VAL A 341 -4.41 33.59 10.23
C VAL A 341 -4.12 33.20 11.68
N LYS A 342 -4.82 33.85 12.63
CA LYS A 342 -4.71 33.58 14.07
C LYS A 342 -5.21 32.17 14.40
N LYS A 343 -4.48 31.45 15.26
CA LYS A 343 -4.79 30.12 15.77
C LYS A 343 -4.50 30.06 17.27
N HIS A 344 -5.17 29.13 17.93
CA HIS A 344 -5.02 28.85 19.36
C HIS A 344 -4.57 27.40 19.52
N CYS A 345 -3.68 27.16 20.47
CA CYS A 345 -3.33 25.83 20.92
C CYS A 345 -4.49 25.21 21.71
N GLY A 346 -4.53 23.88 21.80
CA GLY A 346 -5.53 23.17 22.62
C GLY A 346 -5.51 23.65 24.08
N ARG A 347 -6.63 23.44 24.80
CA ARG A 347 -6.79 23.88 26.19
C ARG A 347 -5.66 23.33 27.07
N GLY A 348 -4.92 24.20 27.74
CA GLY A 348 -3.77 23.83 28.58
C GLY A 348 -2.41 23.78 27.87
N LEU A 349 -2.37 24.02 26.55
CA LEU A 349 -1.14 24.01 25.75
C LEU A 349 -0.70 25.44 25.38
N VAL A 350 0.60 25.64 25.19
CA VAL A 350 1.24 26.85 24.66
C VAL A 350 1.95 26.57 23.35
N TRP A 351 2.11 27.61 22.53
CA TRP A 351 2.78 27.54 21.26
C TRP A 351 4.30 27.51 21.43
N ASN A 352 4.91 26.41 20.99
CA ASN A 352 6.35 26.26 20.85
C ASN A 352 6.79 26.89 19.52
N PRO A 353 7.76 27.83 19.53
CA PRO A 353 8.22 28.45 18.30
C PRO A 353 8.92 27.50 17.31
N ARG A 354 9.15 26.23 17.68
CA ARG A 354 9.54 25.14 16.78
C ARG A 354 8.41 24.63 15.88
N GLY A 355 7.17 25.13 16.04
CA GLY A 355 6.08 24.90 15.09
C GLY A 355 4.96 24.00 15.58
N PHE A 356 4.80 23.82 16.89
CA PHE A 356 3.80 22.94 17.49
C PHE A 356 3.30 23.47 18.84
N CYS A 357 2.17 22.95 19.32
CA CYS A 357 1.63 23.25 20.65
C CYS A 357 2.07 22.19 21.66
N ASP A 358 2.52 22.61 22.84
CA ASP A 358 3.03 21.74 23.90
C ASP A 358 2.66 22.31 25.28
N TYR A 359 2.83 21.56 26.36
CA TYR A 359 2.68 22.10 27.71
C TYR A 359 3.75 23.17 28.02
N ALA A 360 3.41 24.12 28.88
CA ALA A 360 4.23 25.31 29.16
C ALA A 360 5.57 25.03 29.84
#